data_AF-Q8RXI5-F1
#
_entry.id   AF-Q8RXI5-F1
#
_cell.length_a   1.000
_cell.length_b   1.000
_cell.length_c   1.000
_cell.angle_alpha   90.00
_cell.angle_beta   90.00
_cell.angle_gamma   90.00
#
_symmetry.space_group_name_H-M   'P 1'
#
loop_
_entity.id
_entity.type
_entity.pdbx_description
1 polymer ?
#
loop_
_entity_poly.entity_id
_entity_poly.type
_entity_poly.pdbx_seq_one_letter_code
_entity_poly.pdbx_strand_id
1 'polypeptide(L)'
;EVEPLVYKAIGQFQAGKSKTDDLFDELDTSKLNTHLKELMAGLTAKVFRTYNASITLDLMLSKETRDGDVPEKVVVYQQANKEVAIICNHQRTVSKSHGAQVEKLAVKIEELREQIKELNIDLDRAKKGRTPLMGSDGKRKRNLTPEALEKKIMQTQGKIEKMERDMQTKEDMKTVALGTSKINYMDPRITVAWCKRHDVPIEKIFNKSLLAKFAWAMDVDPEFRFCSSTDE
;
A
#
# COMPACT_ATOMS: atom_id res chain seq x y z
N GLU A 1 16.82 -10.79 12.74
CA GLU A 1 18.23 -11.15 12.95
C GLU A 1 18.98 -9.89 13.35
N VAL A 2 19.96 -9.98 14.25
CA VAL A 2 20.76 -8.84 14.75
C VAL A 2 22.23 -9.21 14.71
N GLU A 3 23.12 -8.23 14.71
CA GLU A 3 24.56 -8.48 14.72
C GLU A 3 24.99 -9.27 15.98
N PRO A 4 26.01 -10.15 15.87
CA PRO A 4 26.46 -10.97 17.00
C PRO A 4 26.86 -10.17 18.25
N LEU A 5 27.43 -8.98 18.06
CA LEU A 5 27.79 -8.10 19.16
C LEU A 5 26.56 -7.57 19.91
N VAL A 6 25.51 -7.19 19.17
CA VAL A 6 24.24 -6.76 19.75
C VAL A 6 23.59 -7.93 20.50
N TYR A 7 23.56 -9.12 19.91
CA TYR A 7 23.02 -10.31 20.57
C TYR A 7 23.74 -10.61 21.89
N LYS A 8 25.07 -10.57 21.88
CA LYS A 8 25.90 -10.78 23.07
C LYS A 8 25.64 -9.71 24.14
N ALA A 9 25.56 -8.43 23.74
CA ALA A 9 25.28 -7.33 24.66
C ALA A 9 23.91 -7.46 25.32
N ILE A 10 22.86 -7.80 24.56
CA ILE A 10 21.52 -8.05 25.12
C ILE A 10 21.55 -9.18 26.14
N GLY A 11 22.25 -10.28 25.86
CA GLY A 11 22.42 -11.37 26.81
C GLY A 11 23.12 -10.94 28.10
N GLN A 12 24.11 -10.04 28.01
CA GLN A 12 24.78 -9.46 29.17
C GLN A 12 23.84 -8.54 29.97
N PHE A 13 23.04 -7.70 29.30
CA PHE A 13 22.08 -6.80 29.96
C PHE A 13 20.94 -7.55 30.66
N GLN A 14 20.65 -8.79 30.27
CA GLN A 14 19.66 -9.65 30.93
C GLN A 14 20.22 -10.44 32.12
N ALA A 15 21.55 -10.59 32.22
CA ALA A 15 22.16 -11.44 33.23
C ALA A 15 21.85 -10.93 34.64
N GLY A 16 21.30 -11.79 35.50
CA GLY A 16 20.95 -11.46 36.88
C GLY A 16 19.65 -10.65 37.05
N LYS A 17 18.92 -10.36 35.96
CA LYS A 17 17.65 -9.61 35.99
C LYS A 17 16.44 -10.53 35.97
N SER A 18 15.37 -10.08 36.62
CA SER A 18 14.03 -10.67 36.55
C SER A 18 13.29 -10.21 35.28
N LYS A 19 12.12 -10.80 35.01
CA LYS A 19 11.30 -10.44 33.84
C LYS A 19 10.67 -9.04 33.93
N THR A 20 10.67 -8.44 35.12
CA THR A 20 10.08 -7.11 35.37
C THR A 20 11.12 -6.00 35.43
N ASP A 21 12.41 -6.34 35.47
CA ASP A 21 13.48 -5.36 35.56
C ASP A 21 13.75 -4.74 34.19
N ASP A 22 14.14 -3.47 34.18
CA ASP A 22 14.46 -2.76 32.94
C ASP A 22 15.69 -3.38 32.26
N LEU A 23 15.58 -3.64 30.96
CA LEU A 23 16.69 -4.19 30.17
C LEU A 23 17.87 -3.22 30.13
N PHE A 24 17.60 -1.92 29.99
CA PHE A 24 18.60 -0.84 29.98
C PHE A 24 18.46 0.02 31.24
N ASP A 25 18.75 -0.57 32.39
CA ASP A 25 18.62 0.03 33.72
C ASP A 25 19.54 1.24 33.96
N GLU A 26 20.70 1.29 33.29
CA GLU A 26 21.60 2.44 33.36
C GLU A 26 21.31 3.55 32.34
N LEU A 27 20.37 3.31 31.41
CA LEU A 27 20.03 4.24 30.32
C LEU A 27 18.63 4.84 30.54
N ASP A 28 18.51 6.13 30.26
CA ASP A 28 17.21 6.79 30.17
C ASP A 28 17.14 7.69 28.93
N THR A 29 15.94 8.18 28.65
CA THR A 29 15.69 9.04 27.48
C THR A 29 16.44 10.37 27.53
N SER A 30 16.76 10.88 28.72
CA SER A 30 17.52 12.13 28.87
C SER A 30 18.98 11.89 28.49
N LYS A 31 19.61 10.84 29.02
CA LYS A 31 20.99 10.45 28.68
C LYS A 31 21.14 10.19 27.18
N LEU A 32 20.22 9.44 26.59
CA LEU A 32 20.22 9.16 25.15
C LEU A 32 20.13 10.44 24.32
N ASN A 33 19.16 11.32 24.62
CA ASN A 33 18.98 12.54 23.84
C ASN A 33 20.10 13.57 24.08
N THR A 34 20.74 13.59 25.24
CA THR A 34 21.95 14.40 25.47
C THR A 34 23.07 13.95 24.55
N HIS A 35 23.35 12.64 24.53
CA HIS A 35 24.36 12.09 23.63
C HIS A 35 24.04 12.37 22.15
N LEU A 36 22.78 12.21 21.72
CA LEU A 36 22.38 12.51 20.34
C LEU A 36 22.59 13.99 19.96
N LYS A 37 22.36 14.93 20.89
CA LYS A 37 22.59 16.36 20.65
C LYS A 37 24.07 16.71 20.49
N GLU A 38 24.96 15.98 21.16
CA GLU A 38 26.41 16.14 21.00
C GLU A 38 26.86 15.72 19.58
N LEU A 39 26.20 14.70 19.01
CA LEU A 39 26.48 14.24 17.64
C LEU A 39 25.93 15.20 16.58
N MET A 40 24.74 15.77 16.81
CA MET A 40 24.12 16.74 15.90
C MET A 40 23.13 17.63 16.65
N ALA A 41 23.26 18.95 16.48
CA ALA A 41 22.36 19.91 17.11
C ALA A 41 20.90 19.64 16.72
N GLY A 42 20.02 19.53 17.73
CA GLY A 42 18.58 19.26 17.53
C GLY A 42 18.22 17.79 17.28
N LEU A 43 19.19 16.89 17.20
CA LEU A 43 18.95 15.46 17.04
C LEU A 43 18.34 14.87 18.32
N THR A 44 17.31 14.04 18.14
CA THR A 44 16.62 13.33 19.21
C THR A 44 16.16 11.97 18.69
N ALA A 45 15.85 11.03 19.58
CA ALA A 45 15.39 9.68 19.20
C ALA A 45 14.18 9.70 18.24
N LYS A 46 13.27 10.67 18.38
CA LYS A 46 12.09 10.81 17.49
C LYS A 46 12.47 11.15 16.05
N VAL A 47 13.59 11.84 15.82
CA VAL A 47 14.03 12.27 14.48
C VAL A 47 14.36 11.05 13.63
N PHE A 48 14.94 9.99 14.21
CA PHE A 48 15.21 8.74 13.50
C PHE A 48 13.97 8.09 12.92
N ARG A 49 12.82 8.15 13.60
CA ARG A 49 11.55 7.62 13.05
C ARG A 49 11.11 8.39 11.82
N THR A 50 11.17 9.72 11.85
CA THR A 50 10.83 10.58 10.71
C THR A 50 11.81 10.41 9.56
N TYR A 51 13.11 10.32 9.85
CA TYR A 51 14.15 10.06 8.86
C TYR A 51 13.93 8.72 8.17
N ASN A 52 13.85 7.62 8.93
CA ASN A 52 13.67 6.27 8.39
C ASN A 52 12.39 6.14 7.57
N ALA A 53 11.28 6.75 8.02
CA ALA A 53 10.03 6.76 7.29
C ALA A 53 10.13 7.54 5.96
N SER A 54 10.73 8.73 6.00
CA SER A 54 10.87 9.60 4.84
C SER A 54 11.83 9.02 3.79
N ILE A 55 13.00 8.53 4.21
CA ILE A 55 13.98 7.94 3.29
C ILE A 55 13.44 6.65 2.67
N THR A 56 12.74 5.81 3.44
CA THR A 56 12.11 4.59 2.90
C THR A 56 11.09 4.94 1.82
N LEU A 57 10.23 5.93 2.07
CA LEU A 57 9.25 6.36 1.08
C LEU A 57 9.93 6.82 -0.22
N ASP A 58 10.91 7.71 -0.14
CA ASP A 58 11.58 8.26 -1.31
C ASP A 58 12.31 7.16 -2.11
N LEU A 59 13.07 6.29 -1.43
CA LEU A 59 13.78 5.18 -2.07
C LEU A 59 12.83 4.19 -2.75
N MET A 60 11.74 3.80 -2.07
CA MET A 60 10.76 2.87 -2.63
C MET A 60 10.06 3.47 -3.84
N LEU A 61 9.58 4.71 -3.74
CA LEU A 61 8.94 5.39 -4.86
C LEU A 61 9.92 5.54 -6.04
N SER A 62 11.18 5.87 -5.77
CA SER A 62 12.19 5.98 -6.83
C SER A 62 12.50 4.64 -7.50
N LYS A 63 12.53 3.55 -6.73
CA LYS A 63 12.88 2.20 -7.23
C LYS A 63 11.73 1.53 -7.96
N GLU A 64 10.51 1.68 -7.45
CA GLU A 64 9.35 0.88 -7.85
C GLU A 64 8.43 1.58 -8.85
N THR A 65 8.44 2.91 -8.92
CA THR A 65 7.58 3.62 -9.87
C THR A 65 8.02 3.33 -11.31
N ARG A 66 7.04 3.02 -12.16
CA ARG A 66 7.20 2.79 -13.60
C ARG A 66 6.21 3.65 -14.35
N ASP A 67 6.43 3.79 -15.66
CA ASP A 67 5.41 4.32 -16.54
C ASP A 67 4.18 3.42 -16.52
N GLY A 68 3.01 4.04 -16.57
CA GLY A 68 1.74 3.37 -16.32
C GLY A 68 0.62 4.37 -16.09
N ASP A 69 -0.59 3.84 -15.93
CA ASP A 69 -1.74 4.69 -15.66
C ASP A 69 -1.73 5.22 -14.20
N VAL A 70 -2.56 6.24 -13.94
CA VAL A 70 -2.65 6.84 -12.60
C VAL A 70 -3.04 5.80 -11.54
N PRO A 71 -4.04 4.91 -11.75
CA PRO A 71 -4.34 3.81 -10.83
C PRO A 71 -3.14 2.95 -10.44
N GLU A 72 -2.34 2.50 -11.41
CA GLU A 72 -1.15 1.66 -11.19
C GLU A 72 -0.12 2.39 -10.32
N LYS A 73 0.17 3.66 -10.63
CA LYS A 73 1.08 4.51 -9.84
C LYS A 73 0.58 4.71 -8.40
N VAL A 74 -0.74 4.85 -8.21
CA VAL A 74 -1.34 4.95 -6.86
C VAL A 74 -1.13 3.68 -6.05
N VAL A 75 -1.19 2.49 -6.67
CA VAL A 75 -0.90 1.22 -5.98
C VAL A 75 0.56 1.19 -5.50
N VAL A 76 1.51 1.60 -6.34
CA VAL A 76 2.94 1.70 -5.96
C VAL A 76 3.09 2.62 -4.74
N TYR A 77 2.44 3.78 -4.75
CA TYR A 77 2.48 4.68 -3.59
C TYR A 77 1.91 4.04 -2.32
N GLN A 78 0.79 3.33 -2.44
CA GLN A 78 0.18 2.66 -1.29
C GLN A 78 1.07 1.56 -0.72
N GLN A 79 1.76 0.82 -1.59
CA GLN A 79 2.72 -0.21 -1.18
C GLN A 79 3.94 0.41 -0.47
N ALA A 80 4.51 1.48 -1.01
CA ALA A 80 5.59 2.21 -0.36
C ALA A 80 5.18 2.74 1.03
N ASN A 81 3.98 3.31 1.15
CA ASN A 81 3.46 3.78 2.44
C ASN A 81 3.18 2.63 3.42
N LYS A 82 2.83 1.43 2.93
CA LYS A 82 2.66 0.23 3.76
C LYS A 82 3.97 -0.18 4.41
N GLU A 83 5.07 -0.23 3.65
CA GLU A 83 6.38 -0.56 4.21
C GLU A 83 6.85 0.47 5.24
N VAL A 84 6.62 1.76 4.98
CA VAL A 84 6.88 2.82 5.97
C VAL A 84 6.09 2.58 7.26
N ALA A 85 4.80 2.23 7.14
CA ALA A 85 3.95 1.95 8.29
C ALA A 85 4.40 0.69 9.05
N ILE A 86 4.94 -0.33 8.37
CA ILE A 86 5.54 -1.52 8.99
C ILE A 86 6.78 -1.14 9.79
N ILE A 87 7.71 -0.38 9.20
CA ILE A 87 8.93 0.08 9.88
C ILE A 87 8.59 0.93 11.11
N CYS A 88 7.54 1.75 11.01
CA CYS A 88 7.08 2.58 12.12
C CYS A 88 6.25 1.83 13.17
N ASN A 89 6.00 0.53 12.97
CA ASN A 89 5.12 -0.33 13.76
C ASN A 89 3.69 0.24 13.92
N HIS A 90 3.15 0.84 12.86
CA HIS A 90 1.79 1.37 12.83
C HIS A 90 0.80 0.24 12.54
N GLN A 91 0.55 -0.57 13.56
CA GLN A 91 -0.44 -1.65 13.48
C GLN A 91 -1.84 -1.14 13.78
N ARG A 92 -2.84 -1.81 13.20
CA ARG A 92 -4.25 -1.67 13.59
C ARG A 92 -4.90 -3.03 13.70
N THR A 93 -5.93 -3.11 14.53
CA THR A 93 -6.83 -4.26 14.52
C THR A 93 -7.58 -4.32 13.19
N VAL A 94 -7.89 -5.54 12.75
CA VAL A 94 -8.72 -5.75 11.57
C VAL A 94 -10.10 -5.16 11.83
N SER A 95 -10.60 -4.35 10.89
CA SER A 95 -11.93 -3.75 11.01
C SER A 95 -13.00 -4.83 11.12
N LYS A 96 -13.99 -4.64 11.99
CA LYS A 96 -15.16 -5.54 12.11
C LYS A 96 -15.89 -5.72 10.78
N SER A 97 -15.86 -4.70 9.91
CA SER A 97 -16.48 -4.73 8.58
C SER A 97 -15.64 -5.42 7.50
N HIS A 98 -14.37 -5.73 7.80
CA HIS A 98 -13.43 -6.26 6.80
C HIS A 98 -13.91 -7.59 6.22
N GLY A 99 -14.31 -8.54 7.08
CA GLY A 99 -14.82 -9.85 6.66
C GLY A 99 -16.00 -9.72 5.69
N ALA A 100 -17.02 -8.94 6.07
CA ALA A 100 -18.19 -8.70 5.23
C ALA A 100 -17.85 -8.04 3.88
N GLN A 101 -16.83 -7.17 3.85
CA GLN A 101 -16.38 -6.54 2.61
C GLN A 101 -15.62 -7.51 1.70
N VAL A 102 -14.78 -8.38 2.26
CA VAL A 102 -14.08 -9.43 1.49
C VAL A 102 -15.08 -10.46 0.96
N GLU A 103 -16.03 -10.90 1.79
CA GLU A 103 -17.08 -11.82 1.39
C GLU A 103 -17.92 -11.26 0.23
N LYS A 104 -18.33 -9.99 0.31
CA LYS A 104 -19.06 -9.32 -0.77
C LYS A 104 -18.27 -9.28 -2.08
N LEU A 105 -16.95 -9.09 -2.03
CA LEU A 105 -16.09 -9.14 -3.21
C LEU A 105 -16.00 -10.57 -3.77
N ALA A 106 -15.83 -11.56 -2.89
CA ALA A 106 -15.76 -12.97 -3.26
C ALA A 106 -17.05 -13.45 -3.95
N VAL A 107 -18.22 -13.13 -3.39
CA VAL A 107 -19.52 -13.43 -4.02
C VAL A 107 -19.62 -12.81 -5.40
N LYS A 108 -19.16 -11.55 -5.56
CA LYS A 108 -19.22 -10.88 -6.86
C LYS A 108 -18.28 -11.49 -7.90
N ILE A 109 -17.11 -11.96 -7.47
CA ILE A 109 -16.17 -12.69 -8.33
C ILE A 109 -16.81 -14.00 -8.80
N GLU A 110 -17.45 -14.76 -7.90
CA GLU A 110 -18.14 -16.00 -8.26
C GLU A 110 -19.31 -15.78 -9.23
N GLU A 111 -20.11 -14.73 -9.04
CA GLU A 111 -21.16 -14.35 -10.01
C GLU A 111 -20.59 -14.09 -11.42
N LEU A 112 -19.44 -13.40 -11.50
CA LEU A 112 -18.79 -13.12 -12.79
C LEU A 112 -18.18 -14.38 -13.41
N ARG A 113 -17.65 -15.30 -12.60
CA ARG A 113 -17.15 -16.60 -13.06
C ARG A 113 -18.28 -17.45 -13.62
N GLU A 114 -19.45 -17.46 -12.98
CA GLU A 114 -20.62 -18.15 -13.51
C GLU A 114 -21.12 -17.53 -14.81
N GLN A 115 -21.12 -16.19 -14.89
CA GLN A 115 -21.41 -15.48 -16.15
C GLN A 115 -20.44 -15.88 -17.28
N ILE A 116 -19.16 -16.09 -17.00
CA ILE A 116 -18.18 -16.57 -17.99
C ILE A 116 -18.51 -18.00 -18.44
N LYS A 117 -18.90 -18.91 -17.53
CA LYS A 117 -19.31 -20.27 -17.91
C LYS A 117 -20.49 -20.24 -18.86
N GLU A 118 -21.52 -19.46 -18.55
CA GLU A 118 -22.68 -19.29 -19.43
C GLU A 118 -22.28 -18.73 -20.80
N LEU A 119 -21.41 -17.70 -20.85
CA LEU A 119 -20.94 -17.12 -22.10
C LEU A 119 -20.12 -18.10 -22.95
N ASN A 120 -19.32 -18.97 -22.31
CA ASN A 120 -18.58 -20.02 -23.02
C ASN A 120 -19.51 -21.08 -23.63
N ILE A 121 -20.59 -21.45 -22.94
CA ILE A 121 -21.62 -22.35 -23.48
C ILE A 121 -22.31 -21.71 -24.69
N ASP A 122 -22.70 -20.43 -24.56
CA ASP A 122 -23.34 -19.68 -25.65
C ASP A 122 -22.38 -19.52 -26.84
N LEU A 123 -21.06 -19.36 -26.61
CA LEU A 123 -20.03 -19.29 -27.65
C LEU A 123 -19.89 -20.61 -28.42
N ASP A 124 -19.80 -21.74 -27.73
CA ASP A 124 -19.75 -23.07 -28.37
C ASP A 124 -20.99 -23.33 -29.23
N ARG A 125 -22.17 -22.94 -28.73
CA ARG A 125 -23.44 -23.05 -29.48
C ARG A 125 -23.46 -22.14 -30.71
N ALA A 126 -23.04 -20.89 -30.57
CA ALA A 126 -22.97 -19.94 -31.67
C ALA A 126 -22.01 -20.41 -32.77
N LYS A 127 -20.84 -20.97 -32.42
CA LYS A 127 -19.89 -21.58 -33.37
C LYS A 127 -20.49 -22.78 -34.12
N LYS A 128 -21.44 -23.47 -33.51
CA LYS A 128 -22.22 -24.58 -34.12
C LYS A 128 -23.50 -24.12 -34.82
N GLY A 129 -23.73 -22.81 -34.96
CA GLY A 129 -24.93 -22.25 -35.59
C GLY A 129 -26.22 -22.43 -34.78
N ARG A 130 -26.11 -22.72 -33.48
CA ARG A 130 -27.26 -22.96 -32.58
C ARG A 130 -27.60 -21.71 -31.78
N THR A 131 -28.88 -21.53 -31.45
CA THR A 131 -29.32 -20.42 -30.61
C THR A 131 -28.86 -20.58 -29.14
N PRO A 132 -28.66 -19.47 -28.40
CA PRO A 132 -28.36 -19.47 -26.97
C PRO A 132 -29.39 -20.26 -26.15
N LEU A 133 -28.97 -20.73 -24.99
CA LEU A 133 -29.89 -21.31 -24.00
C LEU A 133 -30.72 -20.20 -23.33
N MET A 134 -31.80 -20.60 -22.64
CA MET A 134 -32.52 -19.67 -21.76
C MET A 134 -31.56 -19.18 -20.66
N GLY A 135 -31.70 -17.92 -20.29
CA GLY A 135 -31.01 -17.37 -19.13
C GLY A 135 -31.47 -18.04 -17.85
N SER A 136 -30.62 -17.95 -16.83
CA SER A 136 -30.94 -18.29 -15.45
C SER A 136 -32.15 -17.49 -14.91
N ASP A 137 -32.51 -16.38 -15.55
CA ASP A 137 -33.71 -15.55 -15.31
C ASP A 137 -34.96 -16.02 -16.09
N GLY A 138 -34.87 -17.14 -16.82
CA GLY A 138 -35.96 -17.65 -17.65
C GLY A 138 -36.21 -16.86 -18.94
N LYS A 139 -35.37 -15.89 -19.29
CA LYS A 139 -35.55 -15.09 -20.52
C LYS A 139 -34.74 -15.65 -21.67
N ARG A 140 -35.26 -15.49 -22.89
CA ARG A 140 -34.48 -15.77 -24.11
C ARG A 140 -33.31 -14.79 -24.20
N LYS A 141 -32.09 -15.32 -24.17
CA LYS A 141 -30.88 -14.52 -24.39
C LYS A 141 -30.85 -14.02 -25.84
N ARG A 142 -30.36 -12.79 -26.03
CA ARG A 142 -30.16 -12.22 -27.37
C ARG A 142 -29.13 -13.05 -28.12
N ASN A 143 -29.42 -13.34 -29.39
CA ASN A 143 -28.47 -14.04 -30.26
C ASN A 143 -27.29 -13.09 -30.58
N LEU A 144 -26.09 -13.47 -30.17
CA LEU A 144 -24.85 -12.70 -30.36
C LEU A 144 -23.91 -13.47 -31.29
N THR A 145 -23.09 -12.75 -32.04
CA THR A 145 -22.06 -13.41 -32.87
C THR A 145 -20.95 -13.99 -31.99
N PRO A 146 -20.22 -15.03 -32.45
CA PRO A 146 -19.08 -15.58 -31.71
C PRO A 146 -18.07 -14.52 -31.27
N GLU A 147 -17.76 -13.55 -32.14
CA GLU A 147 -16.80 -12.47 -31.85
C GLU A 147 -17.30 -11.56 -30.72
N ALA A 148 -18.60 -11.26 -30.70
CA ALA A 148 -19.21 -10.46 -29.65
C ALA A 148 -19.20 -11.18 -28.29
N LEU A 149 -19.37 -12.50 -28.28
CA LEU A 149 -19.29 -13.34 -27.08
C LEU A 149 -17.85 -13.43 -26.56
N GLU A 150 -16.87 -13.66 -27.44
CA GLU A 150 -15.44 -13.68 -27.09
C GLU A 150 -14.99 -12.35 -26.49
N LYS A 151 -15.39 -11.21 -27.11
CA LYS A 151 -15.11 -9.88 -26.57
C LYS A 151 -15.72 -9.70 -25.17
N LYS A 152 -16.94 -10.19 -24.95
CA LYS A 152 -17.61 -10.08 -23.65
C LYS A 152 -16.95 -10.96 -22.59
N ILE A 153 -16.51 -12.17 -22.94
CA ILE A 153 -15.74 -13.05 -22.05
C ILE A 153 -14.44 -12.35 -21.64
N MET A 154 -13.68 -11.81 -22.59
CA MET A 154 -12.42 -11.10 -22.32
C MET A 154 -12.63 -9.90 -21.38
N GLN A 155 -13.67 -9.10 -21.61
CA GLN A 155 -14.02 -7.98 -20.73
C GLN A 155 -14.41 -8.42 -19.32
N THR A 156 -15.16 -9.51 -19.19
CA THR A 156 -15.56 -10.05 -17.87
C THR A 156 -14.36 -10.64 -17.13
N GLN A 157 -13.45 -11.32 -17.84
CA GLN A 157 -12.21 -11.84 -17.28
C GLN A 157 -11.34 -10.71 -16.71
N GLY A 158 -11.14 -9.63 -17.47
CA GLY A 158 -10.40 -8.46 -16.98
C GLY A 158 -11.04 -7.79 -15.75
N LYS A 159 -12.37 -7.85 -15.60
CA LYS A 159 -13.06 -7.37 -14.39
C LYS A 159 -12.78 -8.29 -13.19
N ILE A 160 -12.80 -9.60 -13.38
CA ILE A 160 -12.48 -10.58 -12.33
C ILE A 160 -11.06 -10.34 -11.83
N GLU A 161 -10.09 -10.28 -12.74
CA GLU A 161 -8.69 -10.06 -12.39
C GLU A 161 -8.48 -8.76 -11.61
N LYS A 162 -9.17 -7.69 -12.02
CA LYS A 162 -9.15 -6.43 -11.27
C LYS A 162 -9.72 -6.59 -9.85
N MET A 163 -10.88 -7.23 -9.72
CA MET A 163 -11.52 -7.44 -8.41
C MET A 163 -10.69 -8.34 -7.48
N GLU A 164 -10.02 -9.35 -8.03
CA GLU A 164 -9.10 -10.21 -7.29
C GLU A 164 -7.88 -9.43 -6.79
N ARG A 165 -7.29 -8.58 -7.63
CA ARG A 165 -6.18 -7.68 -7.21
C ARG A 165 -6.63 -6.71 -6.11
N ASP A 166 -7.81 -6.12 -6.25
CA ASP A 166 -8.37 -5.19 -5.24
C ASP A 166 -8.61 -5.92 -3.91
N MET A 167 -9.12 -7.15 -3.96
CA MET A 167 -9.34 -7.99 -2.78
C MET A 167 -8.02 -8.33 -2.09
N GLN A 168 -7.00 -8.75 -2.85
CA GLN A 168 -5.68 -9.07 -2.33
C GLN A 168 -5.04 -7.84 -1.66
N THR A 169 -5.04 -6.70 -2.34
CA THR A 169 -4.52 -5.43 -1.81
C THR A 169 -5.19 -5.07 -0.48
N LYS A 170 -6.50 -5.25 -0.39
CA LYS A 170 -7.27 -4.98 0.83
C LYS A 170 -6.89 -5.90 1.97
N GLU A 171 -6.68 -7.18 1.68
CA GLU A 171 -6.23 -8.17 2.65
C GLU A 171 -4.82 -7.84 3.16
N ASP A 172 -3.93 -7.47 2.25
CA ASP A 172 -2.53 -7.11 2.55
C ASP A 172 -2.40 -5.85 3.41
N MET A 173 -3.40 -4.97 3.41
CA MET A 173 -3.43 -3.73 4.18
C MET A 173 -4.28 -3.82 5.46
N LYS A 174 -4.90 -4.97 5.76
CA LYS A 174 -5.93 -5.07 6.81
C LYS A 174 -5.41 -4.74 8.23
N THR A 175 -4.14 -5.02 8.50
CA THR A 175 -3.48 -4.88 9.81
C THR A 175 -2.61 -3.62 9.95
N VAL A 176 -2.54 -2.76 8.91
CA VAL A 176 -1.60 -1.62 8.89
C VAL A 176 -2.34 -0.29 8.87
N ALA A 177 -1.93 0.65 9.73
CA ALA A 177 -2.52 1.98 9.85
C ALA A 177 -1.81 3.03 8.98
N LEU A 178 -2.08 3.00 7.68
CA LEU A 178 -1.46 3.86 6.64
C LEU A 178 -1.64 5.38 6.84
N GLY A 179 -2.62 5.81 7.63
CA GLY A 179 -2.86 7.24 7.88
C GLY A 179 -1.82 7.85 8.82
N THR A 180 -1.34 7.09 9.80
CA THR A 180 -0.44 7.60 10.85
C THR A 180 0.93 7.95 10.28
N SER A 181 1.50 7.07 9.46
CA SER A 181 2.75 7.30 8.73
C SER A 181 2.66 8.57 7.88
N LYS A 182 1.56 8.69 7.13
CA LYS A 182 1.30 9.77 6.18
C LYS A 182 1.13 11.15 6.78
N ILE A 183 0.62 11.23 8.01
CA ILE A 183 0.32 12.52 8.65
C ILE A 183 1.54 13.08 9.40
N ASN A 184 2.38 12.22 9.98
CA ASN A 184 3.31 12.62 11.03
C ASN A 184 4.77 12.20 10.81
N TYR A 185 5.04 11.21 9.95
CA TYR A 185 6.37 10.60 9.88
C TYR A 185 7.03 10.73 8.50
N MET A 186 6.27 11.07 7.46
CA MET A 186 6.80 11.27 6.11
C MET A 186 6.86 12.77 5.78
N ASP A 187 7.96 13.20 5.17
CA ASP A 187 8.06 14.54 4.58
C ASP A 187 7.10 14.65 3.39
N PRO A 188 6.06 15.52 3.45
CA PRO A 188 5.06 15.64 2.40
C PRO A 188 5.64 16.09 1.06
N ARG A 189 6.81 16.75 1.05
CA ARG A 189 7.48 17.19 -0.18
C ARG A 189 7.89 16.02 -1.07
N ILE A 190 8.23 14.87 -0.49
CA ILE A 190 8.53 13.63 -1.25
C ILE A 190 7.31 13.24 -2.09
N THR A 191 6.14 13.21 -1.46
CA THR A 191 4.87 12.87 -2.12
C THR A 191 4.52 13.89 -3.20
N VAL A 192 4.66 15.19 -2.91
CA VAL A 192 4.34 16.25 -3.87
C VAL A 192 5.28 16.18 -5.08
N ALA A 193 6.59 16.07 -4.86
CA ALA A 193 7.57 15.94 -5.93
C ALA A 193 7.31 14.70 -6.78
N TRP A 194 7.03 13.56 -6.15
CA TRP A 194 6.64 12.33 -6.87
C TRP A 194 5.36 12.50 -7.71
N CYS A 195 4.34 13.16 -7.16
CA CYS A 195 3.10 13.43 -7.91
C CYS A 195 3.36 14.30 -9.14
N LYS A 196 4.21 15.32 -9.02
CA LYS A 196 4.63 16.18 -10.14
C LYS A 196 5.43 15.41 -11.19
N ARG A 197 6.41 14.59 -10.78
CA ARG A 197 7.25 13.79 -11.71
C ARG A 197 6.49 12.77 -12.53
N HIS A 198 5.40 12.23 -11.99
CA HIS A 198 4.68 11.11 -12.61
C HIS A 198 3.26 11.46 -13.07
N ASP A 199 2.92 12.74 -13.12
CA ASP A 199 1.60 13.26 -13.53
C ASP A 199 0.44 12.63 -12.74
N VAL A 200 0.63 12.43 -11.43
CA VAL A 200 -0.41 11.91 -10.54
C VAL A 200 -1.10 13.08 -9.84
N PRO A 201 -2.43 13.26 -9.99
CA PRO A 201 -3.14 14.31 -9.27
C PRO A 201 -3.00 14.11 -7.77
N ILE A 202 -2.55 15.15 -7.05
CA ILE A 202 -2.23 15.08 -5.62
C ILE A 202 -3.45 14.65 -4.78
N GLU A 203 -4.67 14.93 -5.23
CA GLU A 203 -5.94 14.55 -4.61
C GLU A 203 -6.18 13.04 -4.59
N LYS A 204 -5.47 12.28 -5.44
CA LYS A 204 -5.49 10.81 -5.40
C LYS A 204 -4.70 10.27 -4.21
N ILE A 205 -3.77 11.07 -3.69
CA ILE A 205 -2.93 10.72 -2.56
C ILE A 205 -3.42 11.44 -1.30
N PHE A 206 -3.46 12.77 -1.30
CA PHE A 206 -3.88 13.58 -0.16
C PHE A 206 -5.36 13.95 -0.23
N ASN A 207 -6.09 13.66 0.85
CA ASN A 207 -7.45 14.17 1.01
C ASN A 207 -7.42 15.68 1.33
N LYS A 208 -8.59 16.35 1.29
CA LYS A 208 -8.72 17.80 1.54
C LYS A 208 -8.04 18.27 2.84
N SER A 209 -8.13 17.47 3.91
CA SER A 209 -7.51 17.80 5.20
C SER A 209 -5.98 17.77 5.13
N LEU A 210 -5.40 16.78 4.45
CA LEU A 210 -3.95 16.69 4.25
C LEU A 210 -3.44 17.79 3.32
N LEU A 211 -4.19 18.13 2.26
CA LEU A 211 -3.85 19.23 1.37
C LEU A 211 -3.76 20.55 2.13
N ALA A 212 -4.73 20.83 3.01
CA ALA A 212 -4.69 22.03 3.84
C ALA A 212 -3.51 22.01 4.83
N LYS A 213 -3.24 20.86 5.47
CA LYS A 213 -2.11 20.72 6.41
C LYS A 213 -0.74 20.91 5.74
N PHE A 214 -0.60 20.42 4.52
CA PHE A 214 0.66 20.39 3.78
C PHE A 214 0.74 21.43 2.67
N ALA A 215 -0.06 22.50 2.73
CA ALA A 215 -0.05 23.58 1.75
C ALA A 215 1.36 24.15 1.52
N TRP A 216 2.16 24.26 2.59
CA TRP A 216 3.57 24.71 2.53
C TRP A 216 4.50 23.82 1.69
N ALA A 217 4.13 22.56 1.44
CA ALA A 217 4.94 21.62 0.68
C ALA A 217 4.56 21.56 -0.82
N MET A 218 3.49 22.23 -1.23
CA MET A 218 2.92 22.11 -2.59
C MET A 218 3.81 22.73 -3.67
N ASP A 219 4.59 23.76 -3.32
CA ASP A 219 5.45 24.48 -4.24
C ASP A 219 6.83 23.84 -4.43
N VAL A 220 7.07 22.66 -3.85
CA VAL A 220 8.37 21.99 -3.97
C VAL A 220 8.72 21.62 -5.41
N ASP A 221 10.00 21.70 -5.75
CA ASP A 221 10.54 21.29 -7.03
C ASP A 221 10.25 19.79 -7.33
N PRO A 222 9.84 19.42 -8.55
CA PRO A 222 9.68 18.02 -8.95
C PRO A 222 10.92 17.16 -8.72
N GLU A 223 12.13 17.70 -8.77
CA GLU A 223 13.39 16.98 -8.57
C GLU A 223 13.77 16.81 -7.09
N PHE A 224 12.94 17.29 -6.16
CA PHE A 224 13.19 17.13 -4.74
C PHE A 224 13.34 15.64 -4.36
N ARG A 225 14.44 15.37 -3.66
CA ARG A 225 14.77 14.10 -2.99
C ARG A 225 15.02 14.39 -1.53
N PHE A 226 14.54 13.50 -0.66
CA PHE A 226 14.69 13.67 0.79
C PHE A 226 16.15 13.57 1.22
N CYS A 227 16.91 12.70 0.55
CA CYS A 227 18.34 12.63 0.66
C CYS A 227 18.92 12.78 -0.75
N SER A 228 19.21 14.01 -1.15
CA SER A 228 20.14 14.25 -2.24
C SER A 228 21.54 14.01 -1.68
N SER A 229 22.15 12.88 -2.02
CA SER A 229 23.58 12.69 -1.82
C SER A 229 24.33 13.71 -2.67
N THR A 230 24.63 14.87 -2.08
CA THR A 230 25.83 15.63 -2.40
C THR A 230 26.79 15.44 -1.23
N ASP A 231 27.27 14.21 -1.09
CA ASP A 231 28.46 13.89 -0.31
C ASP A 231 29.15 12.77 -1.11
N GLU A 232 29.83 13.19 -2.19
CA GLU A 232 31.00 12.49 -2.73
C GLU A 232 32.20 12.75 -1.81
#